data_AF-E6XBM6-F1
#
_entry.id   AF-E6XBM6-F1
#
_cell.length_a   1.000
_cell.length_b   1.000
_cell.length_c   1.000
_cell.angle_alpha   90.00
_cell.angle_beta   90.00
_cell.angle_gamma   90.00
#
_symmetry.space_group_name_H-M   'P 1'
#
loop_
_entity.id
_entity.type
_entity.pdbx_description
1 polymer ?
#
loop_
_entity_poly.entity_id
_entity_poly.type
_entity_poly.pdbx_seq_one_letter_code
_entity_poly.pdbx_strand_id
1 'polypeptide(L)'
;MAINPDFLHANFKDNVSKSKLIIGVLLGLILAFLLYEFFYFSREIFRVLSLTSEYDISIFSDDEVSFYNLIFAFLAAIFGQSTCFVYWFDFPLKAFNFRPTRLRTIVNDQRNLNWYFLNWFVKVALVFGVLFYVDGLGWYYDFSFYPEFIYLFILILVVLFLQTWTTILLVFKTRAFKWMLLSGIVLTGVAIGLSKINLISYTTINNLVIEKRINSRFQLKLPYSNMYTKQTKRITLPKVSVAFAKNDAAYMAPVYLLGDDVYTIKSLFLKMNNLNMQRLEFERMQEAGFYFQIDRNMPMSVVENIKKELGILDFQWLNFMVMPPNSTSDEFRYFSNDILSLKIGNQQHSVYLDFEKNEYSNPIEIRFIEGKFMINNTIVAKEDFSSVLLEHINRDKNYYFNFYFNDSLLFGHYIETYSQLLETTNEFRDNLSERMYGIQFSKLNQEGKEVIQNAFPFRYNEVVYE
;
A
#
# COMPACT_ATOMS: atom_id res chain seq x y z
N MET A 1 -64.29 33.86 14.13
CA MET A 1 -63.04 34.63 13.89
C MET A 1 -62.39 34.02 12.66
N ALA A 2 -62.52 34.64 11.49
CA ALA A 2 -61.98 34.08 10.24
C ALA A 2 -60.46 34.25 10.24
N ILE A 3 -59.72 33.14 10.13
CA ILE A 3 -58.27 33.16 10.03
C ILE A 3 -57.93 33.74 8.66
N ASN A 4 -57.22 34.87 8.66
CA ASN A 4 -56.77 35.52 7.44
C ASN A 4 -55.92 34.51 6.63
N PRO A 5 -56.27 34.21 5.36
CA PRO A 5 -55.51 33.27 4.53
C PRO A 5 -54.03 33.68 4.35
N ASP A 6 -53.72 34.96 4.55
CA ASP A 6 -52.36 35.49 4.47
C ASP A 6 -51.55 35.40 5.78
N PHE A 7 -52.14 34.94 6.88
CA PHE A 7 -51.42 34.75 8.15
C PHE A 7 -50.18 33.83 8.02
N LEU A 8 -50.22 32.90 7.07
CA LEU A 8 -49.13 31.94 6.82
C LEU A 8 -48.11 32.43 5.78
N HIS A 9 -48.29 33.62 5.21
CA HIS A 9 -47.48 34.16 4.14
C HIS A 9 -46.49 35.20 4.67
N ALA A 10 -45.22 34.81 4.79
CA ALA A 10 -44.15 35.72 5.16
C ALA A 10 -43.74 36.58 3.95
N ASN A 11 -44.07 37.86 3.96
CA ASN A 11 -43.51 38.84 3.02
C ASN A 11 -42.05 39.15 3.41
N PHE A 12 -41.10 38.51 2.73
CA PHE A 12 -39.66 38.67 2.98
C PHE A 12 -39.11 40.04 2.55
N LYS A 13 -39.79 40.70 1.60
CA LYS A 13 -39.22 41.84 0.85
C LYS A 13 -39.15 43.15 1.65
N ASP A 14 -39.93 43.29 2.72
CA ASP A 14 -40.10 44.59 3.39
C ASP A 14 -39.17 44.82 4.60
N ASN A 15 -38.37 43.82 5.02
CA ASN A 15 -37.65 43.86 6.30
C ASN A 15 -36.13 43.58 6.26
N VAL A 16 -35.51 43.34 5.11
CA VAL A 16 -34.06 43.02 5.03
C VAL A 16 -33.26 44.18 4.45
N SER A 17 -32.34 44.75 5.24
CA SER A 17 -31.46 45.81 4.74
C SER A 17 -30.48 45.28 3.69
N LYS A 18 -30.14 46.11 2.69
CA LYS A 18 -29.12 45.78 1.68
C LYS A 18 -27.77 45.44 2.31
N SER A 19 -27.39 46.14 3.39
CA SER A 19 -26.16 45.86 4.14
C SER A 19 -26.16 44.46 4.73
N LYS A 20 -27.29 44.00 5.29
CA LYS A 20 -27.42 42.65 5.84
C LYS A 20 -27.30 41.59 4.76
N LEU A 21 -27.87 41.84 3.57
CA LEU A 21 -27.72 40.93 2.44
C LEU A 21 -26.24 40.75 2.09
N ILE A 22 -25.51 41.86 1.92
CA ILE A 22 -24.09 41.88 1.57
C ILE A 22 -23.24 41.19 2.65
N ILE A 23 -23.45 41.53 3.93
CA ILE A 23 -22.71 40.93 5.05
C ILE A 23 -22.94 39.42 5.10
N GLY A 24 -24.17 38.95 4.90
CA GLY A 24 -24.47 37.52 4.88
C GLY A 24 -23.74 36.78 3.76
N VAL A 25 -23.63 37.38 2.56
CA VAL A 25 -22.84 36.79 1.45
C VAL A 25 -21.36 36.75 1.82
N LEU A 26 -20.81 37.85 2.34
CA LEU A 26 -19.40 37.91 2.74
C LEU A 26 -19.06 36.85 3.81
N LEU A 27 -19.91 36.71 4.84
CA LEU A 27 -19.75 35.67 5.87
C LEU A 27 -19.82 34.27 5.28
N GLY A 28 -20.75 34.03 4.35
CA GLY A 28 -20.86 32.75 3.65
C GLY A 28 -19.62 32.42 2.81
N LEU A 29 -19.08 33.39 2.08
CA LEU A 29 -17.87 33.22 1.27
C LEU A 29 -16.63 32.98 2.13
N ILE A 30 -16.46 33.72 3.22
CA ILE A 30 -15.35 33.52 4.17
C ILE A 30 -15.42 32.11 4.76
N LEU A 31 -16.61 31.68 5.21
CA LEU A 31 -16.78 30.33 5.75
C LEU A 31 -16.51 29.24 4.70
N ALA A 32 -17.01 29.43 3.47
CA ALA A 32 -16.73 28.50 2.38
C ALA A 32 -15.23 28.38 2.14
N PHE A 33 -14.52 29.51 2.06
CA PHE A 33 -13.07 29.49 1.89
C PHE A 33 -12.37 28.74 3.03
N LEU A 34 -12.67 29.05 4.30
CA LEU A 34 -12.08 28.38 5.46
C LEU A 34 -12.37 26.87 5.50
N LEU A 35 -13.60 26.46 5.15
CA LEU A 35 -13.95 25.04 5.09
C LEU A 35 -13.25 24.31 3.93
N TYR A 36 -13.12 24.98 2.78
CA TYR A 36 -12.37 24.43 1.65
C TYR A 36 -10.91 24.21 2.03
N GLU A 37 -10.27 25.22 2.64
CA GLU A 37 -8.92 25.07 3.18
C GLU A 37 -8.83 23.90 4.16
N PHE A 38 -9.75 23.84 5.13
CA PHE A 38 -9.76 22.76 6.12
C PHE A 38 -9.85 21.36 5.49
N PHE A 39 -10.76 21.14 4.54
CA PHE A 39 -10.88 19.84 3.86
C PHE A 39 -9.64 19.51 3.03
N TYR A 40 -9.09 20.50 2.31
CA TYR A 40 -7.87 20.34 1.54
C TYR A 40 -6.69 19.95 2.45
N PHE A 41 -6.43 20.70 3.52
CA PHE A 41 -5.36 20.41 4.48
C PHE A 41 -5.56 19.06 5.17
N SER A 42 -6.79 18.70 5.52
CA SER A 42 -7.08 17.40 6.17
C SER A 42 -6.69 16.23 5.26
N ARG A 43 -7.03 16.29 3.96
CA ARG A 43 -6.61 15.27 2.98
C ARG A 43 -5.10 15.13 2.93
N GLU A 44 -4.39 16.26 2.81
CA GLU A 44 -2.93 16.24 2.74
C GLU A 44 -2.28 15.72 4.03
N ILE A 45 -2.85 16.04 5.20
CA ILE A 45 -2.40 15.49 6.48
C ILE A 45 -2.56 13.96 6.48
N PHE A 46 -3.71 13.41 6.08
CA PHE A 46 -3.89 11.97 5.99
C PHE A 46 -2.92 11.32 5.00
N ARG A 47 -2.66 11.97 3.86
CA ARG A 47 -1.71 11.48 2.86
C ARG A 47 -0.28 11.46 3.40
N VAL A 48 0.13 12.49 4.14
CA VAL A 48 1.48 12.53 4.76
C VAL A 48 1.58 11.53 5.92
N LEU A 49 0.52 11.36 6.72
CA LEU A 49 0.48 10.36 7.79
C LEU A 49 0.50 8.93 7.25
N SER A 50 0.12 8.71 5.99
CA SER A 50 0.24 7.40 5.33
C SER A 50 1.63 7.09 4.80
N LEU A 51 2.62 7.96 5.04
CA LEU A 51 3.99 7.75 4.59
C LEU A 51 4.57 6.52 5.27
N THR A 52 4.95 5.52 4.48
CA THR A 52 5.58 4.31 5.01
C THR A 52 7.07 4.53 5.25
N SER A 53 7.71 3.62 5.99
CA SER A 53 9.16 3.63 6.20
C SER A 53 9.98 3.52 4.91
N GLU A 54 9.34 3.11 3.80
CA GLU A 54 9.98 2.96 2.49
C GLU A 54 9.73 4.18 1.60
N TYR A 55 9.28 5.29 2.19
CA TYR A 55 8.89 6.50 1.50
C TYR A 55 7.80 6.24 0.48
N ASP A 56 6.86 5.38 0.84
CA ASP A 56 5.67 5.16 0.04
C ASP A 56 4.51 6.03 0.51
N ILE A 57 3.82 6.65 -0.44
CA ILE A 57 2.74 7.60 -0.18
C ILE A 57 1.66 7.38 -1.23
N SER A 58 0.40 7.61 -0.87
CA SER A 58 -0.67 7.66 -1.86
C SER A 58 -0.41 8.80 -2.85
N ILE A 59 -0.08 8.47 -4.09
CA ILE A 59 0.16 9.42 -5.17
C ILE A 59 -1.15 9.56 -5.95
N PHE A 60 -1.76 10.73 -5.87
CA PHE A 60 -2.93 11.06 -6.69
C PHE A 60 -2.52 11.62 -8.04
N SER A 61 -3.25 11.24 -9.08
CA SER A 61 -3.21 11.86 -10.40
C SER A 61 -3.83 13.26 -10.39
N ASP A 62 -3.50 14.08 -11.38
CA ASP A 62 -4.02 15.44 -11.54
C ASP A 62 -5.56 15.46 -11.61
N ASP A 63 -6.15 14.44 -12.24
CA ASP A 63 -7.60 14.26 -12.36
C ASP A 63 -8.25 13.93 -11.01
N GLU A 64 -7.64 13.04 -10.23
CA GLU A 64 -8.10 12.71 -8.88
C GLU A 64 -8.03 13.93 -7.95
N VAL A 65 -6.91 14.66 -7.97
CA VAL A 65 -6.76 15.88 -7.16
C VAL A 65 -7.80 16.92 -7.56
N SER A 66 -8.01 17.11 -8.87
CA SER A 66 -9.02 18.04 -9.39
C SER A 66 -10.43 17.64 -8.97
N PHE A 67 -10.75 16.34 -9.03
CA PHE A 67 -12.02 15.79 -8.57
C PHE A 67 -12.24 16.06 -7.08
N TYR A 68 -11.29 15.69 -6.21
CA TYR A 68 -11.43 15.90 -4.76
C TYR A 68 -11.53 17.38 -4.39
N ASN A 69 -10.71 18.25 -5.02
CA ASN A 69 -10.77 19.69 -4.80
C ASN A 69 -12.15 20.26 -5.19
N LEU A 70 -12.73 19.78 -6.29
CA LEU A 70 -14.06 20.19 -6.72
C LEU A 70 -15.13 19.75 -5.72
N ILE A 71 -15.10 18.50 -5.23
CA ILE A 71 -16.03 18.01 -4.22
C ILE A 71 -15.93 18.83 -2.93
N PHE A 72 -14.71 19.09 -2.43
CA PHE A 72 -14.49 19.90 -1.24
C PHE A 72 -14.99 21.33 -1.42
N ALA A 73 -14.77 21.93 -2.60
CA ALA A 73 -15.24 23.26 -2.91
C ALA A 73 -16.77 23.34 -2.96
N PHE A 74 -17.45 22.33 -3.51
CA PHE A 74 -18.92 22.27 -3.47
C PHE A 74 -19.45 22.11 -2.06
N LEU A 75 -18.89 21.21 -1.25
CA LEU A 75 -19.26 21.07 0.16
C LEU A 75 -19.10 22.41 0.89
N ALA A 76 -17.92 23.02 0.80
CA ALA A 76 -17.64 24.33 1.37
C ALA A 76 -18.64 25.41 0.93
N ALA A 77 -18.95 25.49 -0.37
CA ALA A 77 -19.87 26.48 -0.91
C ALA A 77 -21.32 26.26 -0.45
N ILE A 78 -21.78 25.00 -0.33
CA ILE A 78 -23.10 24.66 0.24
C ILE A 78 -23.19 25.13 1.69
N PHE A 79 -22.18 24.85 2.51
CA PHE A 79 -22.14 25.29 3.90
C PHE A 79 -22.07 26.82 4.04
N GLY A 80 -21.30 27.48 3.17
CA GLY A 80 -21.27 28.93 3.07
C GLY A 80 -22.64 29.52 2.72
N GLN A 81 -23.34 28.94 1.74
CA GLN A 81 -24.71 29.33 1.37
C GLN A 81 -25.68 29.17 2.55
N SER A 82 -25.61 28.07 3.28
CA SER A 82 -26.47 27.87 4.44
C SER A 82 -26.19 28.87 5.56
N THR A 83 -24.94 29.25 5.80
CA THR A 83 -24.60 30.31 6.75
C THR A 83 -25.14 31.67 6.31
N CYS A 84 -25.08 31.95 5.00
CA CYS A 84 -25.70 33.12 4.41
C CYS A 84 -27.22 33.15 4.67
N PHE A 85 -27.92 32.03 4.44
CA PHE A 85 -29.35 31.89 4.74
C PHE A 85 -29.64 32.07 6.23
N VAL A 86 -28.88 31.42 7.11
CA VAL A 86 -29.01 31.58 8.56
C VAL A 86 -28.93 33.05 8.93
N TYR A 87 -27.92 33.77 8.45
CA TYR A 87 -27.75 35.20 8.74
C TYR A 87 -28.92 36.03 8.20
N TRP A 88 -29.35 35.78 6.97
CA TRP A 88 -30.47 36.50 6.35
C TRP A 88 -31.77 36.28 7.11
N PHE A 89 -32.10 35.04 7.49
CA PHE A 89 -33.37 34.69 8.13
C PHE A 89 -33.37 34.83 9.67
N ASP A 90 -32.21 34.96 10.32
CA ASP A 90 -32.13 35.21 11.77
C ASP A 90 -32.32 36.71 12.04
N PHE A 91 -33.54 37.09 12.44
CA PHE A 91 -33.90 38.45 12.86
C PHE A 91 -34.18 38.50 14.36
N PRO A 92 -33.60 39.46 15.10
CA PRO A 92 -34.12 39.88 16.39
C PRO A 92 -35.30 40.82 16.14
N LEU A 93 -36.54 40.31 16.27
CA LEU A 93 -37.71 41.18 16.34
C LEU A 93 -37.86 41.69 17.79
N LYS A 94 -38.25 42.96 17.93
CA LYS A 94 -38.58 43.59 19.22
C LYS A 94 -39.51 42.65 20.02
N ALA A 95 -39.27 42.58 21.33
CA ALA A 95 -39.69 41.55 22.30
C ALA A 95 -41.16 41.06 22.33
N PHE A 96 -42.06 41.58 21.49
CA PHE A 96 -43.50 41.29 21.51
C PHE A 96 -44.10 40.79 20.19
N ASN A 97 -43.32 40.69 19.09
CA ASN A 97 -43.81 40.09 17.85
C ASN A 97 -43.44 38.61 17.79
N PHE A 98 -44.44 37.74 17.94
CA PHE A 98 -44.31 36.30 17.73
C PHE A 98 -43.61 36.03 16.39
N ARG A 99 -42.48 35.31 16.41
CA ARG A 99 -41.82 34.85 15.18
C ARG A 99 -42.85 34.04 14.39
N PRO A 100 -43.01 34.25 13.06
CA PRO A 100 -43.68 33.24 12.26
C PRO A 100 -42.84 31.97 12.38
N THR A 101 -43.41 30.94 13.02
CA THR A 101 -42.73 29.70 13.44
C THR A 101 -41.89 29.09 12.31
N ARG A 102 -42.36 29.28 11.08
CA ARG A 102 -41.73 28.81 9.84
C ARG A 102 -40.35 29.40 9.53
N LEU A 103 -40.07 30.68 9.81
CA LEU A 103 -38.72 31.24 9.58
C LEU A 103 -37.69 30.66 10.56
N ARG A 104 -38.12 30.40 11.80
CA ARG A 104 -37.28 29.72 12.79
C ARG A 104 -36.99 28.28 12.36
N THR A 105 -37.95 27.61 11.72
CA THR A 105 -37.74 26.29 11.11
C THR A 105 -36.67 26.34 10.02
N ILE A 106 -36.68 27.34 9.12
CA ILE A 106 -35.61 27.50 8.11
C ILE A 106 -34.23 27.58 8.77
N VAL A 107 -34.06 28.47 9.76
CA VAL A 107 -32.77 28.62 10.46
C VAL A 107 -32.36 27.32 11.17
N ASN A 108 -33.32 26.65 11.82
CA ASN A 108 -33.08 25.40 12.52
C ASN A 108 -32.64 24.29 11.55
N ASP A 109 -33.30 24.18 10.40
CA ASP A 109 -32.97 23.17 9.39
C ASP A 109 -31.61 23.45 8.77
N GLN A 110 -31.30 24.70 8.42
CA GLN A 110 -29.96 25.05 7.91
C GLN A 110 -28.84 24.74 8.90
N ARG A 111 -29.08 24.93 10.21
CA ARG A 111 -28.08 24.63 11.24
C ARG A 111 -27.99 23.13 11.49
N ASN A 112 -29.08 22.51 11.94
CA ASN A 112 -29.06 21.13 12.43
C ASN A 112 -28.60 20.17 11.33
N LEU A 113 -29.18 20.29 10.15
CA LEU A 113 -28.96 19.34 9.07
C LEU A 113 -27.51 19.35 8.60
N ASN A 114 -26.95 20.54 8.41
CA ASN A 114 -25.55 20.70 8.02
C ASN A 114 -24.59 20.24 9.11
N TRP A 115 -24.87 20.54 10.38
CA TRP A 115 -24.04 20.07 11.48
C TRP A 115 -24.13 18.56 11.69
N TYR A 116 -25.31 17.95 11.51
CA TYR A 116 -25.48 16.50 11.55
C TYR A 116 -24.75 15.83 10.39
N PHE A 117 -24.91 16.34 9.17
CA PHE A 117 -24.17 15.84 8.01
C PHE A 117 -22.66 15.99 8.23
N LEU A 118 -22.16 17.16 8.65
CA LEU A 118 -20.74 17.39 8.87
C LEU A 118 -20.18 16.45 9.94
N ASN A 119 -20.88 16.28 11.06
CA ASN A 119 -20.48 15.37 12.12
C ASN A 119 -20.44 13.92 11.63
N TRP A 120 -21.46 13.48 10.88
CA TRP A 120 -21.49 12.14 10.29
C TRP A 120 -20.37 11.96 9.26
N PHE A 121 -20.21 12.90 8.33
CA PHE A 121 -19.22 12.88 7.27
C PHE A 121 -17.80 12.87 7.83
N VAL A 122 -17.50 13.74 8.81
CA VAL A 122 -16.19 13.76 9.48
C VAL A 122 -15.92 12.44 10.20
N LYS A 123 -16.91 11.84 10.89
CA LYS A 123 -16.71 10.52 11.53
C LYS A 123 -16.40 9.43 10.51
N VAL A 124 -17.16 9.36 9.41
CA VAL A 124 -16.92 8.39 8.34
C VAL A 124 -15.56 8.63 7.69
N ALA A 125 -15.23 9.88 7.36
CA ALA A 125 -13.96 10.27 6.76
C ALA A 125 -12.78 9.99 7.68
N LEU A 126 -12.90 10.18 9.00
CA LEU A 126 -11.86 9.85 9.98
C LEU A 126 -11.66 8.34 10.11
N VAL A 127 -12.75 7.57 10.22
CA VAL A 127 -12.66 6.10 10.26
C VAL A 127 -12.01 5.58 8.98
N PHE A 128 -12.44 6.09 7.83
CA PHE A 128 -11.85 5.74 6.55
C PHE A 128 -10.39 6.18 6.46
N GLY A 129 -10.07 7.40 6.86
CA GLY A 129 -8.72 7.94 6.95
C GLY A 129 -7.81 7.03 7.78
N VAL A 130 -8.24 6.65 8.98
CA VAL A 130 -7.45 5.78 9.86
C VAL A 130 -7.29 4.37 9.27
N LEU A 131 -8.37 3.75 8.79
CA LEU A 131 -8.32 2.38 8.28
C LEU A 131 -7.47 2.24 7.01
N PHE A 132 -7.58 3.19 6.08
CA PHE A 132 -6.93 3.10 4.77
C PHE A 132 -5.57 3.79 4.71
N TYR A 133 -5.37 4.87 5.48
CA TYR A 133 -4.14 5.67 5.43
C TYR A 133 -3.20 5.41 6.61
N VAL A 134 -3.68 5.08 7.81
CA VAL A 134 -2.81 5.00 8.99
C VAL A 134 -2.17 3.62 9.20
N ASP A 135 -2.78 2.52 8.73
CA ASP A 135 -2.23 1.18 8.99
C ASP A 135 -1.02 0.82 8.10
N GLY A 136 -0.59 1.70 7.18
CA GLY A 136 0.63 1.51 6.39
C GLY A 136 0.64 0.27 5.48
N LEU A 137 -0.47 -0.46 5.40
CA LEU A 137 -0.63 -1.71 4.64
C LEU A 137 -0.78 -1.50 3.12
N GLY A 138 -0.68 -0.27 2.63
CA GLY A 138 -0.80 0.05 1.20
C GLY A 138 -2.21 -0.09 0.63
N TRP A 139 -3.26 -0.11 1.46
CA TRP A 139 -4.64 -0.30 0.98
C TRP A 139 -5.12 0.77 0.00
N TYR A 140 -4.47 1.95 0.00
CA TYR A 140 -4.72 3.02 -0.95
C TYR A 140 -4.38 2.66 -2.42
N TYR A 141 -3.70 1.53 -2.66
CA TYR A 141 -3.43 1.02 -4.01
C TYR A 141 -4.58 0.21 -4.61
N ASP A 142 -5.34 -0.47 -3.77
CA ASP A 142 -6.40 -1.39 -4.17
C ASP A 142 -7.77 -0.73 -4.10
N PHE A 143 -7.89 0.34 -3.31
CA PHE A 143 -9.12 1.08 -3.15
C PHE A 143 -8.92 2.56 -3.45
N SER A 144 -9.65 3.06 -4.44
CA SER A 144 -9.82 4.49 -4.69
C SER A 144 -11.30 4.84 -4.76
N PHE A 145 -11.65 6.06 -4.36
CA PHE A 145 -13.00 6.60 -4.60
C PHE A 145 -13.18 7.04 -6.05
N TYR A 146 -12.07 7.28 -6.75
CA TYR A 146 -12.05 7.66 -8.15
C TYR A 146 -11.33 6.56 -8.95
N PRO A 147 -11.88 6.11 -10.08
CA PRO A 147 -13.08 6.62 -10.75
C PRO A 147 -14.41 6.00 -10.31
N GLU A 148 -14.40 4.93 -9.51
CA GLU A 148 -15.56 4.03 -9.34
C GLU A 148 -16.76 4.69 -8.66
N PHE A 149 -16.52 5.62 -7.73
CA PHE A 149 -17.57 6.21 -6.88
C PHE A 149 -17.90 7.67 -7.21
N ILE A 150 -17.50 8.18 -8.38
CA ILE A 150 -17.75 9.58 -8.80
C ILE A 150 -19.23 9.97 -8.65
N TYR A 151 -20.14 9.12 -9.12
CA TYR A 151 -21.58 9.40 -9.07
C TYR A 151 -22.13 9.47 -7.65
N LEU A 152 -21.56 8.72 -6.70
CA LEU A 152 -21.96 8.78 -5.30
C LEU A 152 -21.66 10.16 -4.70
N PHE A 153 -20.47 10.71 -4.98
CA PHE A 153 -20.10 12.05 -4.51
C PHE A 153 -20.95 13.14 -5.16
N ILE A 154 -21.22 13.06 -6.46
CA ILE A 154 -22.13 13.99 -7.14
C ILE A 154 -23.53 13.93 -6.51
N LEU A 155 -24.04 12.72 -6.25
CA LEU A 155 -25.34 12.54 -5.61
C LEU A 155 -25.37 13.17 -4.22
N ILE A 156 -24.33 12.99 -3.39
CA ILE A 156 -24.22 13.63 -2.07
C ILE A 156 -24.34 15.15 -2.20
N LEU A 157 -23.62 15.77 -3.14
CA LEU A 157 -23.66 17.22 -3.36
C LEU A 157 -25.05 17.70 -3.79
N VAL A 158 -25.69 16.99 -4.73
CA VAL A 158 -27.03 17.32 -5.21
C VAL A 158 -28.05 17.20 -4.08
N VAL A 159 -27.99 16.11 -3.31
CA VAL A 159 -28.90 15.88 -2.18
C VAL A 159 -28.73 16.98 -1.14
N LEU A 160 -27.50 17.30 -0.73
CA LEU A 160 -27.24 18.38 0.24
C LEU A 160 -27.76 19.73 -0.26
N PHE A 161 -27.47 20.08 -1.50
CA PHE A 161 -27.95 21.33 -2.09
C PHE A 161 -29.48 21.40 -2.06
N LEU A 162 -30.17 20.39 -2.59
CA LEU A 162 -31.64 20.36 -2.61
C LEU A 162 -32.22 20.39 -1.19
N GLN A 163 -31.56 19.71 -0.26
CA GLN A 163 -31.97 19.66 1.14
C GLN A 163 -31.93 21.05 1.79
N THR A 164 -30.95 21.91 1.47
CA THR A 164 -30.93 23.32 1.94
C THR A 164 -32.14 24.14 1.46
N TRP A 165 -32.79 23.73 0.36
CA TRP A 165 -33.92 24.46 -0.22
C TRP A 165 -35.29 23.94 0.20
N THR A 166 -35.40 22.73 0.76
CA THR A 166 -36.68 22.10 1.13
C THR A 166 -37.62 23.01 1.93
N THR A 167 -37.17 23.51 3.08
CA THR A 167 -37.98 24.37 3.96
C THR A 167 -38.23 25.76 3.37
N ILE A 168 -37.28 26.28 2.59
CA ILE A 168 -37.44 27.56 1.87
C ILE A 168 -38.52 27.44 0.79
N LEU A 169 -38.54 26.33 0.04
CA LEU A 169 -39.56 26.03 -0.95
C LEU A 169 -40.94 25.86 -0.31
N LEU A 170 -41.04 25.26 0.89
CA LEU A 170 -42.31 25.16 1.61
C LEU A 170 -42.86 26.54 2.02
N VAL A 171 -41.99 27.46 2.42
CA VAL A 171 -42.39 28.80 2.88
C VAL A 171 -42.72 29.74 1.72
N PHE A 172 -41.91 29.74 0.66
CA PHE A 172 -42.01 30.70 -0.46
C PHE A 172 -42.60 30.10 -1.75
N LYS A 173 -42.87 28.79 -1.77
CA LYS A 173 -43.52 28.05 -2.87
C LYS A 173 -42.81 28.25 -4.22
N THR A 174 -43.58 28.40 -5.29
CA THR A 174 -43.11 28.50 -6.69
C THR A 174 -42.12 29.64 -6.93
N ARG A 175 -42.17 30.72 -6.13
CA ARG A 175 -41.25 31.85 -6.26
C ARG A 175 -39.82 31.48 -5.85
N ALA A 176 -39.64 30.54 -4.93
CA ALA A 176 -38.31 30.12 -4.48
C ALA A 176 -37.54 29.29 -5.52
N PHE A 177 -38.21 28.60 -6.45
CA PHE A 177 -37.53 27.83 -7.49
C PHE A 177 -36.59 28.69 -8.37
N LYS A 178 -36.99 29.92 -8.70
CA LYS A 178 -36.14 30.84 -9.47
C LYS A 178 -34.87 31.22 -8.70
N TRP A 179 -35.01 31.44 -7.40
CA TRP A 179 -33.88 31.76 -6.51
C TRP A 179 -33.00 30.55 -6.24
N MET A 180 -33.57 29.36 -6.18
CA MET A 180 -32.85 28.09 -6.08
C MET A 180 -31.98 27.86 -7.31
N LEU A 181 -32.52 28.04 -8.51
CA LEU A 181 -31.75 27.90 -9.74
C LEU A 181 -30.60 28.92 -9.79
N LEU A 182 -30.90 30.19 -9.47
CA LEU A 182 -29.88 31.24 -9.43
C LEU A 182 -28.78 30.94 -8.41
N SER A 183 -29.13 30.47 -7.21
CA SER A 183 -28.14 30.11 -6.20
C SER A 183 -27.32 28.90 -6.62
N GLY A 184 -27.92 27.91 -7.29
CA GLY A 184 -27.21 26.75 -7.83
C GLY A 184 -26.15 27.16 -8.85
N ILE A 185 -26.47 28.11 -9.73
CA ILE A 185 -25.51 28.66 -10.70
C ILE A 185 -24.38 29.40 -9.99
N VAL A 186 -24.70 30.29 -9.04
CA VAL A 186 -23.70 31.05 -8.29
C VAL A 186 -22.80 30.12 -7.47
N LEU A 187 -23.38 29.16 -6.78
CA LEU A 187 -22.68 28.16 -5.97
C LEU A 187 -21.74 27.31 -6.83
N THR A 188 -22.19 26.90 -8.01
CA THR A 188 -21.35 26.18 -8.98
C THR A 188 -20.16 27.04 -9.42
N GLY A 189 -20.39 28.31 -9.76
CA GLY A 189 -19.32 29.24 -10.11
C GLY A 189 -18.30 29.44 -8.98
N VAL A 190 -18.78 29.61 -7.75
CA VAL A 190 -17.92 29.72 -6.55
C VAL A 190 -17.12 28.44 -6.31
N ALA A 191 -17.77 27.28 -6.40
CA ALA A 191 -17.11 25.99 -6.20
C ALA A 191 -16.03 25.72 -7.26
N ILE A 192 -16.29 26.02 -8.52
CA ILE A 192 -15.29 25.93 -9.59
C ILE A 192 -14.14 26.92 -9.35
N GLY A 193 -14.44 28.15 -8.92
CA GLY A 193 -13.42 29.14 -8.58
C GLY A 193 -12.51 28.67 -7.44
N LEU A 194 -13.10 28.17 -6.35
CA LEU A 194 -12.38 27.64 -5.20
C LEU A 194 -11.55 26.40 -5.55
N SER A 195 -12.06 25.48 -6.36
CA SER A 195 -11.35 24.23 -6.70
C SER A 195 -10.08 24.44 -7.53
N LYS A 196 -9.94 25.61 -8.18
CA LYS A 196 -8.73 26.02 -8.89
C LYS A 196 -7.68 26.65 -7.98
N ILE A 197 -8.00 26.91 -6.72
CA ILE A 197 -7.04 27.40 -5.73
C ILE A 197 -6.24 26.21 -5.22
N ASN A 198 -4.97 26.14 -5.62
CA ASN A 198 -4.01 25.18 -5.10
C ASN A 198 -3.32 25.76 -3.85
N LEU A 199 -3.68 25.25 -2.67
CA LEU A 199 -3.12 25.71 -1.40
C LEU A 199 -1.76 25.06 -1.09
N ILE A 200 -1.59 23.80 -1.46
CA ILE A 200 -0.34 23.05 -1.27
C ILE A 200 0.04 22.41 -2.59
N SER A 201 1.32 22.55 -2.97
CA SER A 201 1.90 21.85 -4.11
C SER A 201 2.06 20.36 -3.80
N TYR A 202 1.04 19.56 -4.12
CA TYR A 202 1.09 18.11 -3.94
C TYR A 202 2.19 17.46 -4.79
N THR A 203 2.50 18.02 -5.97
CA THR A 203 3.59 17.56 -6.82
C THR A 203 4.94 17.71 -6.14
N THR A 204 5.17 18.81 -5.40
CA THR A 204 6.39 18.99 -4.62
C THR A 204 6.50 17.96 -3.50
N ILE A 205 5.40 17.67 -2.78
CA ILE A 205 5.39 16.63 -1.74
C ILE A 205 5.68 15.26 -2.37
N ASN A 206 5.03 14.94 -3.48
CA ASN A 206 5.22 13.66 -4.18
C ASN A 206 6.68 13.51 -4.63
N ASN A 207 7.26 14.55 -5.23
CA ASN A 207 8.66 14.52 -5.69
C ASN A 207 9.62 14.35 -4.51
N LEU A 208 9.43 15.09 -3.41
CA LEU A 208 10.27 14.95 -2.21
C LEU A 208 10.23 13.54 -1.62
N VAL A 209 9.07 12.87 -1.68
CA VAL A 209 8.91 11.49 -1.21
C VAL A 209 9.53 10.50 -2.20
N ILE A 210 9.25 10.65 -3.50
CA ILE A 210 9.78 9.78 -4.56
C ILE A 210 11.31 9.84 -4.62
N GLU A 211 11.92 11.01 -4.45
CA GLU A 211 13.38 11.20 -4.43
C GLU A 211 14.07 10.43 -3.29
N LYS A 212 13.34 10.13 -2.20
CA LYS A 212 13.89 9.36 -1.08
C LYS A 212 13.75 7.85 -1.26
N ARG A 213 12.86 7.37 -2.13
CA ARG A 213 12.68 5.93 -2.39
C ARG A 213 13.98 5.28 -2.87
N ILE A 214 14.22 4.04 -2.44
CA ILE A 214 15.42 3.29 -2.87
C ILE A 214 15.45 3.15 -4.39
N ASN A 215 14.32 2.84 -5.02
CA ASN A 215 14.23 2.60 -6.47
C ASN A 215 14.42 3.88 -7.32
N SER A 216 14.29 5.07 -6.74
CA SER A 216 14.57 6.32 -7.47
C SER A 216 16.06 6.61 -7.52
N ARG A 217 16.79 6.25 -6.45
CA ARG A 217 18.24 6.44 -6.27
C ARG A 217 19.09 5.29 -6.82
N PHE A 218 18.54 4.08 -6.82
CA PHE A 218 19.26 2.85 -7.16
C PHE A 218 18.48 2.00 -8.17
N GLN A 219 19.20 1.20 -8.95
CA GLN A 219 18.62 0.14 -9.78
C GLN A 219 18.42 -1.08 -8.88
N LEU A 220 17.22 -1.21 -8.33
CA LEU A 220 16.81 -2.34 -7.53
C LEU A 220 15.55 -2.95 -8.14
N LYS A 221 15.72 -4.08 -8.82
CA LYS A 221 14.65 -4.93 -9.31
C LYS A 221 14.74 -6.27 -8.59
N LEU A 222 13.71 -6.62 -7.83
CA LEU A 222 13.68 -7.88 -7.10
C LEU A 222 13.61 -9.08 -8.07
N PRO A 223 14.19 -10.23 -7.70
CA PRO A 223 14.09 -11.45 -8.50
C PRO A 223 12.69 -12.07 -8.38
N TYR A 224 12.26 -12.81 -9.41
CA TYR A 224 10.99 -13.52 -9.39
C TYR A 224 11.11 -14.87 -8.69
N SER A 225 10.07 -15.25 -7.96
CA SER A 225 9.97 -16.55 -7.31
C SER A 225 8.54 -17.06 -7.34
N ASN A 226 8.35 -18.29 -7.81
CA ASN A 226 7.07 -18.99 -7.72
C ASN A 226 6.80 -19.44 -6.27
N MET A 227 7.86 -19.59 -5.47
CA MET A 227 7.81 -19.97 -4.07
C MET A 227 8.12 -18.78 -3.17
N TYR A 228 7.18 -18.42 -2.33
CA TYR A 228 7.37 -17.35 -1.36
C TYR A 228 6.44 -17.52 -0.17
N THR A 229 6.80 -16.91 0.94
CA THR A 229 5.95 -16.79 2.13
C THR A 229 5.62 -15.32 2.33
N LYS A 230 4.34 -15.00 2.55
CA LYS A 230 3.96 -13.65 2.97
C LYS A 230 4.37 -13.41 4.41
N GLN A 231 5.10 -12.34 4.66
CA GLN A 231 5.36 -11.86 6.01
C GLN A 231 4.05 -11.38 6.61
N THR A 232 3.52 -12.17 7.55
CA THR A 232 2.29 -11.85 8.29
C THR A 232 2.56 -11.13 9.61
N LYS A 233 3.81 -11.17 10.10
CA LYS A 233 4.19 -10.60 11.40
C LYS A 233 4.54 -9.11 11.29
N ARG A 234 3.98 -8.32 12.21
CA ARG A 234 4.23 -6.87 12.42
C ARG A 234 5.66 -6.51 12.85
N ILE A 235 6.55 -7.48 13.00
CA ILE A 235 7.94 -7.21 13.37
C ILE A 235 8.63 -6.65 12.14
N THR A 236 8.90 -5.35 12.16
CA THR A 236 9.68 -4.64 11.14
C THR A 236 11.13 -5.03 11.27
N LEU A 237 11.47 -6.22 10.76
CA LEU A 237 12.89 -6.56 10.64
C LEU A 237 13.55 -5.56 9.67
N PRO A 238 14.75 -5.09 9.99
CA PRO A 238 15.51 -4.20 9.15
C PRO A 238 15.77 -4.85 7.79
N LYS A 239 15.55 -4.04 6.75
CA LYS A 239 15.80 -4.41 5.35
C LYS A 239 17.21 -3.99 4.96
N VAL A 240 17.96 -4.93 4.43
CA VAL A 240 19.29 -4.75 3.84
C VAL A 240 19.10 -4.72 2.33
N SER A 241 19.40 -3.60 1.69
CA SER A 241 19.31 -3.51 0.22
C SER A 241 20.70 -3.56 -0.40
N VAL A 242 20.83 -4.34 -1.47
CA VAL A 242 22.06 -4.46 -2.24
C VAL A 242 21.71 -4.21 -3.70
N ALA A 243 22.13 -3.05 -4.19
CA ALA A 243 21.70 -2.52 -5.48
C ALA A 243 22.84 -1.77 -6.16
N PHE A 244 22.65 -1.44 -7.43
CA PHE A 244 23.60 -0.60 -8.17
C PHE A 244 23.13 0.85 -8.18
N ALA A 245 24.08 1.79 -8.22
CA ALA A 245 23.74 3.19 -8.41
C ALA A 245 23.04 3.40 -9.76
N LYS A 246 22.01 4.25 -9.82
CA LYS A 246 21.25 4.46 -11.07
C LYS A 246 22.11 4.90 -12.26
N ASN A 247 23.19 5.63 -11.98
CA ASN A 247 24.13 6.14 -12.98
C ASN A 247 25.26 5.16 -13.32
N ASP A 248 25.35 4.01 -12.64
CA ASP A 248 26.34 2.98 -12.92
C ASP A 248 25.82 2.03 -14.01
N ALA A 249 25.95 2.46 -15.26
CA ALA A 249 25.52 1.67 -16.42
C ALA A 249 26.30 0.36 -16.58
N ALA A 250 27.46 0.24 -15.93
CA ALA A 250 28.36 -0.89 -16.07
C ALA A 250 28.25 -1.89 -14.90
N TYR A 251 27.35 -1.65 -13.94
CA TYR A 251 27.10 -2.54 -12.80
C TYR A 251 28.40 -2.90 -12.05
N MET A 252 29.31 -1.93 -11.89
CA MET A 252 30.68 -2.20 -11.42
C MET A 252 30.77 -2.27 -9.90
N ALA A 253 29.99 -1.49 -9.17
CA ALA A 253 30.12 -1.38 -7.72
C ALA A 253 28.76 -1.51 -7.00
N PRO A 254 28.52 -2.63 -6.26
CA PRO A 254 27.32 -2.76 -5.46
C PRO A 254 27.36 -1.77 -4.28
N VAL A 255 26.19 -1.18 -4.00
CA VAL A 255 25.95 -0.32 -2.85
C VAL A 255 25.15 -1.10 -1.82
N TYR A 256 25.60 -1.06 -0.57
CA TYR A 256 24.98 -1.74 0.56
C TYR A 256 24.24 -0.73 1.43
N LEU A 257 22.95 -0.96 1.64
CA LEU A 257 22.06 -0.07 2.36
C LEU A 257 21.42 -0.81 3.54
N LEU A 258 21.31 -0.12 4.67
CA LEU A 258 20.51 -0.57 5.81
C LEU A 258 19.61 0.60 6.20
N GLY A 259 18.34 0.53 5.78
CA GLY A 259 17.49 1.72 5.74
C GLY A 259 17.99 2.73 4.70
N ASP A 260 18.16 3.99 5.12
CA ASP A 260 18.61 5.09 4.24
C ASP A 260 20.13 5.26 4.17
N ASP A 261 20.84 4.61 5.08
CA ASP A 261 22.27 4.78 5.27
C ASP A 261 23.07 3.86 4.34
N VAL A 262 24.10 4.42 3.70
CA VAL A 262 25.04 3.69 2.84
C VAL A 262 26.19 3.16 3.68
N TYR A 263 26.50 1.88 3.52
CA TYR A 263 27.58 1.20 4.23
C TYR A 263 28.58 0.58 3.26
N THR A 264 29.81 0.40 3.75
CA THR A 264 30.72 -0.60 3.20
C THR A 264 30.28 -1.99 3.68
N ILE A 265 30.64 -3.04 2.95
CA ILE A 265 30.27 -4.41 3.34
C ILE A 265 30.68 -4.75 4.79
N LYS A 266 31.91 -4.39 5.20
CA LYS A 266 32.41 -4.63 6.57
C LYS A 266 31.63 -3.84 7.62
N SER A 267 31.36 -2.56 7.37
CA SER A 267 30.61 -1.72 8.32
C SER A 267 29.14 -2.10 8.41
N LEU A 268 28.55 -2.59 7.31
CA LEU A 268 27.20 -3.16 7.28
C LEU A 268 27.12 -4.34 8.26
N PHE A 269 28.01 -5.33 8.13
CA PHE A 269 27.97 -6.52 8.97
C PHE A 269 28.23 -6.24 10.44
N LEU A 270 29.12 -5.30 10.76
CA LEU A 270 29.29 -4.82 12.14
C LEU A 270 28.00 -4.21 12.69
N LYS A 271 27.31 -3.38 11.90
CA LYS A 271 26.04 -2.76 12.29
C LYS A 271 24.94 -3.81 12.47
N MET A 272 24.86 -4.78 11.57
CA MET A 272 23.90 -5.89 11.65
C MET A 272 24.13 -6.75 12.88
N ASN A 273 25.39 -7.10 13.19
CA ASN A 273 25.73 -7.84 14.40
C ASN A 273 25.31 -7.07 15.66
N ASN A 274 25.58 -5.77 15.71
CA ASN A 274 25.17 -4.92 16.83
C ASN A 274 23.65 -4.88 17.00
N LEU A 275 22.89 -4.77 15.91
CA LEU A 275 21.42 -4.82 15.96
C LEU A 275 20.92 -6.20 16.39
N ASN A 276 21.56 -7.27 15.96
CA ASN A 276 21.22 -8.63 16.36
C ASN A 276 21.47 -8.84 17.87
N MET A 277 22.60 -8.33 18.38
CA MET A 277 22.96 -8.37 19.81
C MET A 277 22.02 -7.55 20.72
N GLN A 278 21.21 -6.65 20.17
CA GLN A 278 20.21 -5.89 20.93
C GLN A 278 18.86 -6.60 21.03
N ARG A 279 18.62 -7.66 20.24
CA ARG A 279 17.35 -8.40 20.24
C ARG A 279 17.25 -9.38 21.38
N LEU A 280 16.03 -9.70 21.78
CA LEU A 280 15.77 -10.76 22.75
C LEU A 280 16.20 -12.12 22.17
N GLU A 281 16.68 -13.01 23.02
CA GLU A 281 17.19 -14.33 22.61
C GLU A 281 16.15 -15.15 21.83
N PHE A 282 14.88 -15.09 22.25
CA PHE A 282 13.76 -15.73 21.55
C PHE A 282 13.56 -15.19 20.12
N GLU A 283 13.76 -13.90 19.90
CA GLU A 283 13.66 -13.27 18.57
C GLU A 283 14.82 -13.70 17.66
N ARG A 284 16.01 -13.93 18.23
CA ARG A 284 17.19 -14.42 17.49
C ARG A 284 17.02 -15.86 17.03
N MET A 285 16.36 -16.69 17.82
CA MET A 285 16.20 -18.12 17.54
C MET A 285 15.13 -18.41 16.49
N GLN A 286 14.11 -17.56 16.35
CA GLN A 286 12.94 -17.85 15.50
C GLN A 286 12.91 -17.12 14.16
N GLU A 287 13.69 -16.05 13.98
CA GLU A 287 13.55 -15.18 12.82
C GLU A 287 14.91 -14.93 12.16
N ALA A 288 15.01 -15.20 10.85
CA ALA A 288 16.16 -14.73 10.07
C ALA A 288 16.21 -13.20 10.22
N GLY A 289 17.25 -12.70 10.88
CA GLY A 289 17.15 -11.39 11.51
C GLY A 289 17.00 -10.19 10.56
N PHE A 290 17.22 -10.40 9.26
CA PHE A 290 17.24 -9.35 8.24
C PHE A 290 16.58 -9.83 6.96
N TYR A 291 15.93 -8.89 6.26
CA TYR A 291 15.41 -9.12 4.91
C TYR A 291 16.38 -8.54 3.89
N PHE A 292 16.71 -9.31 2.87
CA PHE A 292 17.64 -8.91 1.82
C PHE A 292 16.88 -8.56 0.54
N GLN A 293 16.97 -7.29 0.15
CA GLN A 293 16.51 -6.77 -1.13
C GLN A 293 17.71 -6.68 -2.06
N ILE A 294 17.97 -7.75 -2.80
CA ILE A 294 19.12 -7.82 -3.72
C ILE A 294 18.60 -7.66 -5.15
N ASP A 295 19.25 -6.81 -5.93
CA ASP A 295 18.93 -6.64 -7.35
C ASP A 295 19.09 -7.96 -8.12
N ARG A 296 18.15 -8.27 -9.00
CA ARG A 296 18.14 -9.52 -9.79
C ARG A 296 19.34 -9.65 -10.72
N ASN A 297 19.96 -8.54 -11.13
CA ASN A 297 21.15 -8.55 -11.97
C ASN A 297 22.45 -8.56 -11.13
N MET A 298 22.35 -8.73 -9.81
CA MET A 298 23.53 -8.85 -8.96
C MET A 298 24.31 -10.14 -9.28
N PRO A 299 25.63 -10.07 -9.53
CA PRO A 299 26.45 -11.27 -9.69
C PRO A 299 26.47 -12.12 -8.41
N MET A 300 26.45 -13.43 -8.56
CA MET A 300 26.49 -14.37 -7.44
C MET A 300 27.76 -14.23 -6.60
N SER A 301 28.89 -13.81 -7.17
CA SER A 301 30.12 -13.50 -6.39
C SER A 301 29.87 -12.51 -5.24
N VAL A 302 29.04 -11.50 -5.45
CA VAL A 302 28.67 -10.52 -4.42
C VAL A 302 27.77 -11.17 -3.36
N VAL A 303 26.79 -11.96 -3.80
CA VAL A 303 25.83 -12.65 -2.93
C VAL A 303 26.53 -13.71 -2.06
N GLU A 304 27.47 -14.45 -2.63
CA GLU A 304 28.29 -15.43 -1.90
C GLU A 304 29.17 -14.75 -0.84
N ASN A 305 29.72 -13.57 -1.15
CA ASN A 305 30.46 -12.80 -0.14
C ASN A 305 29.55 -12.41 1.03
N ILE A 306 28.30 -12.00 0.74
CA ILE A 306 27.31 -11.71 1.79
C ILE A 306 26.99 -12.95 2.61
N LYS A 307 26.73 -14.10 1.97
CA LYS A 307 26.46 -15.37 2.66
C LYS A 307 27.62 -15.77 3.58
N LYS A 308 28.86 -15.67 3.11
CA LYS A 308 30.08 -16.01 3.87
C LYS A 308 30.21 -15.14 5.13
N GLU A 309 30.11 -13.82 4.97
CA GLU A 309 30.21 -12.89 6.10
C GLU A 309 29.08 -13.08 7.12
N LEU A 310 27.87 -13.40 6.67
CA LEU A 310 26.75 -13.73 7.56
C LEU A 310 26.93 -15.09 8.24
N GLY A 311 27.51 -16.06 7.55
CA GLY A 311 27.87 -17.36 8.14
C GLY A 311 28.91 -17.23 9.26
N ILE A 312 29.87 -16.29 9.13
CA ILE A 312 30.82 -15.97 10.20
C ILE A 312 30.13 -15.38 11.43
N LEU A 313 29.01 -14.67 11.23
CA LEU A 313 28.18 -14.11 12.29
C LEU A 313 27.10 -15.07 12.81
N ASP A 314 27.18 -16.36 12.46
CA ASP A 314 26.24 -17.43 12.88
C ASP A 314 24.78 -17.18 12.47
N PHE A 315 24.55 -16.47 11.36
CA PHE A 315 23.21 -16.43 10.77
C PHE A 315 22.92 -17.76 10.05
N GLN A 316 21.87 -18.44 10.48
CA GLN A 316 21.45 -19.72 9.90
C GLN A 316 20.51 -19.57 8.70
N TRP A 317 19.85 -18.42 8.57
CA TRP A 317 18.81 -18.17 7.57
C TRP A 317 19.01 -16.81 6.91
N LEU A 318 18.72 -16.76 5.61
CA LEU A 318 18.56 -15.53 4.82
C LEU A 318 17.14 -15.47 4.31
N ASN A 319 16.50 -14.32 4.47
CA ASN A 319 15.21 -14.05 3.86
C ASN A 319 15.42 -13.09 2.68
N PHE A 320 15.36 -13.60 1.46
CA PHE A 320 15.40 -12.77 0.26
C PHE A 320 14.00 -12.27 -0.08
N MET A 321 13.85 -10.98 -0.37
CA MET A 321 12.61 -10.44 -0.91
C MET A 321 12.49 -10.79 -2.39
N VAL A 322 11.34 -11.30 -2.79
CA VAL A 322 11.10 -11.83 -4.14
C VAL A 322 9.76 -11.35 -4.69
N MET A 323 9.64 -11.26 -6.01
CA MET A 323 8.38 -10.92 -6.69
C MET A 323 7.63 -12.18 -7.13
N PRO A 324 6.32 -12.29 -6.86
CA PRO A 324 5.49 -13.35 -7.44
C PRO A 324 5.40 -13.22 -8.97
N PRO A 325 5.34 -14.32 -9.73
CA PRO A 325 5.24 -14.28 -11.19
C PRO A 325 3.95 -13.63 -11.70
N ASN A 326 2.86 -13.72 -10.93
CA ASN A 326 1.53 -13.22 -11.28
C ASN A 326 1.24 -11.82 -10.71
N SER A 327 2.24 -11.08 -10.24
CA SER A 327 2.02 -9.72 -9.76
C SER A 327 1.62 -8.80 -10.93
N THR A 328 0.32 -8.52 -11.06
CA THR A 328 -0.26 -7.64 -12.09
C THR A 328 -0.02 -6.16 -11.83
N SER A 329 0.48 -5.83 -10.65
CA SER A 329 0.75 -4.47 -10.21
C SER A 329 2.14 -4.05 -10.70
N ASP A 330 2.25 -2.84 -11.25
CA ASP A 330 3.52 -2.24 -11.71
C ASP A 330 4.68 -2.58 -10.77
N GLU A 331 5.92 -2.70 -11.30
CA GLU A 331 7.18 -2.99 -10.56
C GLU A 331 7.38 -2.15 -9.26
N PHE A 332 6.55 -1.11 -9.05
CA PHE A 332 6.52 -0.19 -7.92
C PHE A 332 5.58 -0.57 -6.78
N ARG A 333 4.54 -1.37 -7.04
CA ARG A 333 3.53 -1.70 -6.01
C ARG A 333 4.04 -2.89 -5.22
N TYR A 334 4.41 -2.57 -3.99
CA TYR A 334 4.80 -3.47 -2.93
C TYR A 334 6.24 -3.98 -3.04
N PHE A 335 7.09 -3.38 -2.20
CA PHE A 335 8.16 -4.11 -1.54
C PHE A 335 7.51 -5.35 -0.91
N SER A 336 7.52 -6.42 -1.67
CA SER A 336 6.80 -7.62 -1.34
C SER A 336 7.29 -8.08 0.03
N ASN A 337 6.34 -8.17 0.95
CA ASN A 337 6.50 -9.00 2.14
C ASN A 337 6.66 -10.48 1.77
N ASP A 338 6.70 -10.81 0.48
CA ASP A 338 6.97 -12.11 -0.06
C ASP A 338 8.46 -12.41 0.07
N ILE A 339 8.75 -13.34 0.95
CA ILE A 339 10.10 -13.75 1.30
C ILE A 339 10.36 -15.18 0.83
N LEU A 340 11.56 -15.40 0.34
CA LEU A 340 12.13 -16.70 0.08
C LEU A 340 13.25 -16.94 1.08
N SER A 341 13.03 -17.88 1.99
CA SER A 341 14.01 -18.23 3.02
C SER A 341 14.98 -19.29 2.50
N LEU A 342 16.27 -18.99 2.64
CA LEU A 342 17.37 -19.90 2.36
C LEU A 342 18.12 -20.18 3.65
N LYS A 343 18.40 -21.45 3.94
CA LYS A 343 19.29 -21.83 5.04
C LYS A 343 20.75 -21.69 4.59
N ILE A 344 21.57 -20.96 5.33
CA ILE A 344 23.02 -20.94 5.11
C ILE A 344 23.64 -22.00 6.02
N GLY A 345 24.59 -22.78 5.50
CA GLY A 345 25.39 -23.65 6.34
C GLY A 345 26.35 -22.83 7.21
N ASN A 346 26.40 -23.12 8.51
CA ASN A 346 27.38 -22.50 9.40
C ASN A 346 28.78 -23.04 9.03
N GLN A 347 29.62 -22.18 8.46
CA GLN A 347 30.98 -22.54 8.03
C GLN A 347 31.94 -22.80 9.21
N GLN A 348 31.67 -22.25 10.39
CA GLN A 348 32.50 -22.47 11.59
C GLN A 348 32.13 -23.74 12.36
N HIS A 349 30.89 -24.22 12.22
CA HIS A 349 30.41 -25.50 12.78
C HIS A 349 30.08 -26.50 11.66
N SER A 350 30.92 -26.56 10.62
CA SER A 350 30.76 -27.46 9.47
C SER A 350 30.73 -28.95 9.82
N VAL A 351 30.98 -29.30 11.09
CA VAL A 351 30.86 -30.68 11.61
C VAL A 351 29.45 -31.26 11.44
N TYR A 352 28.40 -30.46 11.18
CA TYR A 352 27.02 -30.94 11.00
C TYR A 352 26.38 -30.70 9.62
N LEU A 353 27.08 -30.08 8.67
CA LEU A 353 26.56 -29.87 7.31
C LEU A 353 27.52 -30.30 6.19
N ASP A 354 28.68 -30.89 6.52
CA ASP A 354 29.19 -31.98 5.69
C ASP A 354 28.25 -33.17 5.90
N PHE A 355 27.06 -33.12 5.29
CA PHE A 355 26.46 -34.37 4.86
C PHE A 355 27.52 -35.01 3.98
N GLU A 356 28.18 -36.06 4.46
CA GLU A 356 29.24 -36.72 3.74
C GLU A 356 28.72 -36.95 2.32
N LYS A 357 29.27 -36.24 1.32
CA LYS A 357 28.82 -36.32 -0.09
C LYS A 357 28.78 -37.77 -0.61
N ASN A 358 29.45 -38.67 0.12
CA ASN A 358 29.54 -40.10 -0.12
C ASN A 358 28.32 -40.91 0.36
N GLU A 359 27.37 -40.34 1.11
CA GLU A 359 26.19 -41.05 1.62
C GLU A 359 24.99 -41.04 0.66
N TYR A 360 24.99 -40.19 -0.36
CA TYR A 360 23.89 -40.09 -1.32
C TYR A 360 24.21 -40.85 -2.60
N SER A 361 23.34 -41.80 -2.96
CA SER A 361 23.50 -42.64 -4.15
C SER A 361 23.04 -41.97 -5.44
N ASN A 362 22.31 -40.85 -5.35
CA ASN A 362 21.75 -40.13 -6.51
C ASN A 362 21.97 -38.61 -6.45
N PRO A 363 23.19 -38.13 -6.76
CA PRO A 363 23.43 -36.70 -6.95
C PRO A 363 22.72 -36.21 -8.22
N ILE A 364 21.90 -35.17 -8.08
CA ILE A 364 21.23 -34.51 -9.20
C ILE A 364 21.95 -33.18 -9.43
N GLU A 365 22.75 -33.11 -10.48
CA GLU A 365 23.47 -31.91 -10.87
C GLU A 365 22.57 -30.97 -11.65
N ILE A 366 22.49 -29.71 -11.22
CA ILE A 366 21.65 -28.68 -11.82
C ILE A 366 22.53 -27.49 -12.17
N ARG A 367 22.41 -27.01 -13.41
CA ARG A 367 23.07 -25.78 -13.86
C ARG A 367 22.08 -24.89 -14.59
N PHE A 368 22.36 -23.59 -14.60
CA PHE A 368 21.64 -22.62 -15.40
C PHE A 368 22.55 -22.15 -16.55
N ILE A 369 22.13 -22.38 -17.79
CA ILE A 369 22.91 -22.06 -18.99
C ILE A 369 21.99 -21.35 -20.00
N GLU A 370 22.29 -20.09 -20.31
CA GLU A 370 21.63 -19.31 -21.37
C GLU A 370 20.08 -19.31 -21.30
N GLY A 371 19.51 -19.20 -20.09
CA GLY A 371 18.05 -19.19 -19.92
C GLY A 371 17.40 -20.56 -19.85
N LYS A 372 18.18 -21.65 -19.87
CA LYS A 372 17.70 -23.03 -19.75
C LYS A 372 18.32 -23.73 -18.55
N PHE A 373 17.62 -24.75 -18.07
CA PHE A 373 18.12 -25.63 -17.03
C PHE A 373 18.87 -26.79 -17.64
N MET A 374 19.95 -27.21 -17.00
CA MET A 374 20.65 -28.44 -17.33
C MET A 374 20.62 -29.36 -16.11
N ILE A 375 19.99 -30.53 -16.24
CA ILE A 375 19.87 -31.55 -15.19
C ILE A 375 20.69 -32.76 -15.63
N ASN A 376 21.73 -33.14 -14.86
CA ASN A 376 22.61 -34.28 -15.16
C ASN A 376 23.10 -34.30 -16.64
N ASN A 377 23.55 -33.15 -17.14
CA ASN A 377 23.98 -32.90 -18.54
C ASN A 377 22.88 -32.93 -19.62
N THR A 378 21.61 -33.02 -19.23
CA THR A 378 20.48 -32.91 -20.16
C THR A 378 19.89 -31.51 -20.10
N ILE A 379 19.76 -30.84 -21.24
CA ILE A 379 19.11 -29.52 -21.32
C ILE A 379 17.59 -29.73 -21.25
N VAL A 380 16.95 -29.05 -20.31
CA VAL A 380 15.52 -29.18 -20.01
C VAL A 380 14.86 -27.81 -20.17
N ALA A 381 13.71 -27.80 -20.86
CA ALA A 381 12.86 -26.62 -20.95
C ALA A 381 12.24 -26.31 -19.57
N LYS A 382 11.83 -25.06 -19.33
CA LYS A 382 11.28 -24.68 -18.03
C LYS A 382 10.01 -25.46 -17.69
N GLU A 383 9.18 -25.72 -18.69
CA GLU A 383 7.91 -26.45 -18.59
C GLU A 383 8.11 -27.93 -18.23
N ASP A 384 9.23 -28.50 -18.66
CA ASP A 384 9.58 -29.91 -18.44
C ASP A 384 10.45 -30.12 -17.20
N PHE A 385 10.83 -29.05 -16.49
CA PHE A 385 11.75 -29.13 -15.37
C PHE A 385 11.24 -30.08 -14.27
N SER A 386 9.98 -29.92 -13.86
CA SER A 386 9.37 -30.72 -12.79
C SER A 386 9.28 -32.20 -13.14
N SER A 387 8.94 -32.53 -14.40
CA SER A 387 8.77 -33.92 -14.84
C SER A 387 10.11 -34.65 -14.92
N VAL A 388 11.15 -34.00 -15.45
CA VAL A 388 12.51 -34.57 -15.51
C VAL A 388 13.10 -34.75 -14.12
N LEU A 389 12.90 -33.78 -13.21
CA LEU A 389 13.37 -33.89 -11.84
C LEU A 389 12.70 -35.06 -11.10
N LEU A 390 11.40 -35.25 -11.34
CA LEU A 390 10.63 -36.37 -10.76
C LEU A 390 11.17 -37.72 -11.22
N GLU A 391 11.53 -37.85 -12.49
CA GLU A 391 12.11 -39.08 -13.05
C GLU A 391 13.41 -39.45 -12.31
N HIS A 392 14.29 -38.47 -12.12
CA HIS A 392 15.54 -38.67 -11.39
C HIS A 392 15.31 -39.07 -9.93
N ILE A 393 14.36 -38.43 -9.23
CA ILE A 393 14.04 -38.72 -7.83
C ILE A 393 13.38 -40.10 -7.67
N ASN A 394 12.52 -40.50 -8.61
CA ASN A 394 11.84 -41.80 -8.56
C ASN A 394 12.80 -42.96 -8.83
N ARG A 395 13.85 -42.74 -9.61
CA ARG A 395 14.89 -43.73 -9.87
C ARG A 395 15.64 -44.12 -8.59
N ASP A 396 15.94 -43.13 -7.76
CA ASP A 396 16.54 -43.34 -6.46
C ASP A 396 16.17 -42.22 -5.49
N LYS A 397 15.42 -42.60 -4.45
CA LYS A 397 14.89 -41.69 -3.42
C LYS A 397 15.98 -41.15 -2.49
N ASN A 398 17.17 -41.74 -2.48
CA ASN A 398 18.31 -41.22 -1.73
C ASN A 398 19.07 -40.18 -2.57
N TYR A 399 18.36 -39.09 -2.90
CA TYR A 399 18.87 -38.03 -3.77
C TYR A 399 19.37 -36.82 -3.01
N TYR A 400 20.09 -35.97 -3.75
CA TYR A 400 20.60 -34.69 -3.28
C TYR A 400 20.78 -33.73 -4.46
N PHE A 401 20.36 -32.46 -4.33
CA PHE A 401 20.52 -31.45 -5.38
C PHE A 401 21.87 -30.73 -5.28
N ASN A 402 22.69 -30.82 -6.31
CA ASN A 402 23.91 -30.02 -6.45
C ASN A 402 23.66 -28.91 -7.47
N PHE A 403 23.51 -27.68 -7.00
CA PHE A 403 23.38 -26.53 -7.89
C PHE A 403 24.75 -25.93 -8.20
N TYR A 404 25.18 -26.07 -9.45
CA TYR A 404 26.43 -25.53 -9.95
C TYR A 404 26.20 -24.15 -10.54
N PHE A 405 26.90 -23.16 -10.01
CA PHE A 405 26.92 -21.81 -10.56
C PHE A 405 28.34 -21.25 -10.58
N ASN A 406 28.55 -20.24 -11.42
CA ASN A 406 29.78 -19.48 -11.45
C ASN A 406 29.54 -18.09 -10.84
N ASP A 407 30.62 -17.36 -10.58
CA ASP A 407 30.61 -16.03 -9.99
C ASP A 407 29.86 -14.97 -10.83
N SER A 408 29.71 -15.22 -12.13
CA SER A 408 29.02 -14.36 -13.09
C SER A 408 27.51 -14.62 -13.19
N LEU A 409 26.99 -15.71 -12.60
CA LEU A 409 25.57 -16.00 -12.64
C LEU A 409 24.80 -14.86 -11.96
N LEU A 410 23.73 -14.41 -12.59
CA LEU A 410 22.88 -13.37 -12.02
C LEU A 410 22.01 -13.95 -10.91
N PHE A 411 21.85 -13.19 -9.82
CA PHE A 411 21.07 -13.56 -8.65
C PHE A 411 19.62 -13.90 -8.99
N GLY A 412 19.03 -13.24 -9.99
CA GLY A 412 17.69 -13.55 -10.50
C GLY A 412 17.56 -14.98 -10.99
N HIS A 413 18.53 -15.47 -11.76
CA HIS A 413 18.54 -16.85 -12.27
C HIS A 413 18.81 -17.87 -11.17
N TYR A 414 19.65 -17.50 -10.21
CA TYR A 414 19.86 -18.30 -9.00
C TYR A 414 18.55 -18.48 -8.23
N ILE A 415 17.82 -17.40 -7.95
CA ILE A 415 16.54 -17.44 -7.21
C ILE A 415 15.47 -18.19 -7.99
N GLU A 416 15.39 -17.97 -9.30
CA GLU A 416 14.45 -18.70 -10.17
C GLU A 416 14.70 -20.21 -10.11
N THR A 417 15.96 -20.64 -10.20
CA THR A 417 16.33 -22.06 -10.13
C THR A 417 16.00 -22.67 -8.77
N TYR A 418 16.36 -21.97 -7.68
CA TYR A 418 16.08 -22.42 -6.33
C TYR A 418 14.57 -22.48 -6.05
N SER A 419 13.81 -21.49 -6.52
CA SER A 419 12.35 -21.47 -6.43
C SER A 419 11.75 -22.67 -7.16
N GLN A 420 12.19 -22.96 -8.38
CA GLN A 420 11.67 -24.07 -9.17
C GLN A 420 11.93 -25.42 -8.48
N LEU A 421 13.11 -25.57 -7.87
CA LEU A 421 13.44 -26.77 -7.09
C LEU A 421 12.53 -26.96 -5.89
N LEU A 422 12.26 -25.89 -5.15
CA LEU A 422 11.35 -25.91 -4.01
C LEU A 422 9.91 -26.20 -4.44
N GLU A 423 9.44 -25.56 -5.51
CA GLU A 423 8.10 -25.75 -6.06
C GLU A 423 7.89 -27.21 -6.45
N THR A 424 8.82 -27.75 -7.24
CA THR A 424 8.80 -29.15 -7.69
C THR A 424 8.80 -30.12 -6.51
N THR A 425 9.63 -29.86 -5.49
CA THR A 425 9.68 -30.70 -4.28
C THR A 425 8.35 -30.64 -3.51
N ASN A 426 7.73 -29.47 -3.41
CA ASN A 426 6.45 -29.31 -2.75
C ASN A 426 5.30 -29.94 -3.53
N GLU A 427 5.32 -29.89 -4.87
CA GLU A 427 4.37 -30.62 -5.71
C GLU A 427 4.42 -32.13 -5.43
N PHE A 428 5.62 -32.70 -5.26
CA PHE A 428 5.76 -34.12 -4.88
C PHE A 428 5.23 -34.40 -3.49
N ARG A 429 5.46 -33.49 -2.54
CA ARG A 429 4.91 -33.60 -1.18
C ARG A 429 3.41 -33.50 -1.17
N ASP A 430 2.82 -32.59 -1.94
CA ASP A 430 1.37 -32.46 -2.10
C ASP A 430 0.77 -33.73 -2.70
N ASN A 431 1.35 -34.26 -3.78
CA ASN A 431 0.93 -35.51 -4.40
C ASN A 431 0.98 -36.71 -3.42
N LEU A 432 2.05 -36.81 -2.62
CA LEU A 432 2.14 -37.86 -1.60
C LEU A 432 1.14 -37.64 -0.46
N SER A 433 0.99 -36.40 -0.01
CA SER A 433 0.07 -35.99 1.05
C SER A 433 -1.38 -36.30 0.68
N GLU A 434 -1.80 -35.98 -0.55
CA GLU A 434 -3.14 -36.28 -1.04
C GLU A 434 -3.40 -37.79 -1.12
N ARG A 435 -2.40 -38.58 -1.53
CA ARG A 435 -2.51 -40.06 -1.55
C ARG A 435 -2.60 -40.66 -0.15
N MET A 436 -1.84 -40.14 0.82
CA MET A 436 -1.78 -40.70 2.18
C MET A 436 -2.90 -40.18 3.10
N TYR A 437 -3.25 -38.90 2.99
CA TYR A 437 -4.12 -38.20 3.93
C TYR A 437 -5.35 -37.54 3.29
N GLY A 438 -5.44 -37.51 1.95
CA GLY A 438 -6.55 -36.87 1.24
C GLY A 438 -6.57 -35.34 1.32
N ILE A 439 -5.49 -34.70 1.79
CA ILE A 439 -5.35 -33.25 1.92
C ILE A 439 -3.96 -32.79 1.46
N GLN A 440 -3.84 -31.53 1.07
CA GLN A 440 -2.57 -30.90 0.65
C GLN A 440 -1.55 -30.82 1.79
N PHE A 441 -0.27 -30.90 1.44
CA PHE A 441 0.87 -30.89 2.38
C PHE A 441 0.88 -29.65 3.26
N SER A 442 0.55 -28.48 2.68
CA SER A 442 0.49 -27.21 3.42
C SER A 442 -0.50 -27.23 4.59
N LYS A 443 -1.57 -28.04 4.49
CA LYS A 443 -2.67 -28.18 5.47
C LYS A 443 -2.46 -29.29 6.50
N LEU A 444 -1.43 -30.12 6.33
CA LEU A 444 -1.10 -31.16 7.31
C LEU A 444 -0.68 -30.56 8.66
N ASN A 445 -0.93 -31.31 9.73
CA ASN A 445 -0.34 -31.05 11.05
C ASN A 445 1.18 -31.30 11.02
N GLN A 446 1.88 -30.95 12.10
CA GLN A 446 3.33 -31.07 12.17
C GLN A 446 3.81 -32.51 11.95
N GLU A 447 3.20 -33.50 12.60
CA GLU A 447 3.57 -34.92 12.47
C GLU A 447 3.41 -35.42 11.02
N GLY A 448 2.30 -35.11 10.37
CA GLY A 448 2.08 -35.46 8.96
C GLY A 448 3.09 -34.77 8.04
N LYS A 449 3.42 -33.50 8.31
CA LYS A 449 4.46 -32.78 7.56
C LYS A 449 5.83 -33.45 7.70
N GLU A 450 6.21 -33.86 8.91
CA GLU A 450 7.47 -34.54 9.16
C GLU A 450 7.56 -35.89 8.40
N VAL A 451 6.49 -36.69 8.40
CA VAL A 451 6.44 -37.95 7.63
C VAL A 451 6.66 -37.70 6.14
N ILE A 452 5.94 -36.74 5.56
CA ILE A 452 6.04 -36.41 4.13
C ILE A 452 7.40 -35.76 3.78
N GLN A 453 7.92 -34.89 4.64
CA GLN A 453 9.25 -34.27 4.48
C GLN A 453 10.38 -35.30 4.56
N ASN A 454 10.26 -36.31 5.43
CA ASN A 454 11.24 -37.40 5.51
C ASN A 454 11.21 -38.30 4.27
N ALA A 455 10.03 -38.48 3.65
CA ALA A 455 9.89 -39.21 2.40
C ALA A 455 10.45 -38.45 1.18
N PHE A 456 10.26 -37.12 1.15
CA PHE A 456 10.79 -36.23 0.11
C PHE A 456 11.51 -35.03 0.74
N PRO A 457 12.75 -35.23 1.24
CA PRO A 457 13.51 -34.18 1.90
C PRO A 457 14.08 -33.20 0.87
N PHE A 458 14.06 -31.91 1.20
CA PHE A 458 14.69 -30.90 0.35
C PHE A 458 16.16 -30.78 0.77
N ARG A 459 17.05 -31.47 0.05
CA ARG A 459 18.49 -31.50 0.32
C ARG A 459 19.23 -30.81 -0.82
N TYR A 460 19.94 -29.73 -0.53
CA TYR A 460 20.42 -28.78 -1.53
C TYR A 460 21.82 -28.27 -1.15
N ASN A 461 22.81 -28.45 -2.05
CA ASN A 461 24.16 -27.89 -1.94
C ASN A 461 24.41 -26.93 -3.08
N GLU A 462 25.20 -25.92 -2.75
CA GLU A 462 25.75 -24.96 -3.68
C GLU A 462 27.17 -25.38 -4.05
N VAL A 463 27.46 -25.42 -5.35
CA VAL A 463 28.80 -25.73 -5.86
C VAL A 463 29.24 -24.58 -6.76
N VAL A 464 30.18 -23.79 -6.27
CA VAL A 464 30.85 -22.76 -7.08
C VAL A 464 31.85 -23.46 -7.99
N TYR A 465 31.75 -23.24 -9.29
CA TYR A 465 32.76 -23.68 -10.25
C TYR A 465 33.44 -22.47 -10.91
N GLU A 466 34.74 -22.63 -11.17
CA GLU A 466 35.58 -21.62 -11.84
C GLU A 466 35.31 -21.56 -13.35
#